data_AF-A0A5J5VXM1-F1
#
_entry.id   AF-A0A5J5VXM1-F1
#
_cell.length_a   1.000
_cell.length_b   1.000
_cell.length_c   1.000
_cell.angle_alpha   90.00
_cell.angle_beta   90.00
_cell.angle_gamma   90.00
#
_symmetry.space_group_name_H-M   'P 1'
#
loop_
_entity.id
_entity.type
_entity.pdbx_description
1 polymer ?
#
loop_
_entity_poly.entity_id
_entity_poly.type
_entity_poly.pdbx_seq_one_letter_code
_entity_poly.pdbx_strand_id
1 'polypeptide(L)'
;MHFQSLISSTNWGQHMAKVNVNSSPALAPRSLTNTAKPEAPSEPLSAKQVNHVGDLWVLANNCKMETFSFNLTTKHLSNLQAKIGSVSAFDSICALLWRAIAKVREGFEPQIITVCRKDPCHDDSNVLGNNQIIRSIKASFLVGESDLNKLATLIANDQDQVCDERNKIEAAVEKDNGCTDYIMYGSNLTFVNLENAGLYELELNGEKPKLAYYSIQCVGDEGAVLIFPLPHGSAAENECEPRYLVNLTLPEGQVFKLKAELKRAALL
;
A
#
# COMPACT_ATOMS: atom_id res chain seq x y z
N MET A 1 -10.63 5.49 -17.48
CA MET A 1 -9.61 5.87 -16.49
C MET A 1 -9.38 4.67 -15.60
N HIS A 2 -8.31 3.91 -15.85
CA HIS A 2 -8.01 2.69 -15.12
C HIS A 2 -6.87 2.96 -14.14
N PHE A 3 -7.21 3.39 -12.93
CA PHE A 3 -6.38 3.01 -11.79
C PHE A 3 -6.56 1.51 -11.61
N GLN A 4 -5.55 0.70 -11.90
CA GLN A 4 -5.53 -0.68 -11.45
C GLN A 4 -5.38 -0.66 -9.92
N SER A 5 -6.51 -0.67 -9.23
CA SER A 5 -6.59 -0.93 -7.81
C SER A 5 -6.26 -2.40 -7.54
N LEU A 6 -5.32 -2.64 -6.64
CA LEU A 6 -4.80 -3.98 -6.31
C LEU A 6 -5.86 -4.92 -5.73
N ILE A 7 -6.94 -4.38 -5.13
CA ILE A 7 -8.04 -5.17 -4.55
C ILE A 7 -9.05 -5.62 -5.62
N SER A 8 -9.02 -4.99 -6.80
CA SER A 8 -9.94 -5.30 -7.89
C SER A 8 -9.72 -6.72 -8.44
N SER A 9 -8.48 -7.19 -8.52
CA SER A 9 -8.09 -8.43 -9.23
C SER A 9 -8.72 -9.71 -8.66
N THR A 10 -8.83 -9.86 -7.35
CA THR A 10 -9.39 -11.07 -6.70
C THR A 10 -10.91 -11.10 -6.82
N ASN A 11 -11.57 -9.95 -6.64
CA ASN A 11 -13.01 -9.81 -6.90
C ASN A 11 -13.34 -10.07 -8.37
N TRP A 12 -12.51 -9.61 -9.32
CA TRP A 12 -12.65 -9.96 -10.75
C TRP A 12 -12.57 -11.47 -10.97
N GLY A 13 -11.60 -12.16 -10.37
CA GLY A 13 -11.46 -13.62 -10.51
C GLY A 13 -12.68 -14.39 -9.98
N GLN A 14 -13.19 -14.01 -8.80
CA GLN A 14 -14.39 -14.63 -8.22
C GLN A 14 -15.66 -14.30 -9.01
N HIS A 15 -15.80 -13.07 -9.52
CA HIS A 15 -16.90 -12.71 -10.41
C HIS A 15 -16.82 -13.53 -11.70
N MET A 16 -15.68 -13.58 -12.38
CA MET A 16 -15.52 -14.36 -13.61
C MET A 16 -15.78 -15.86 -13.41
N ALA A 17 -15.44 -16.41 -12.24
CA ALA A 17 -15.75 -17.80 -11.89
C ALA A 17 -17.26 -18.05 -11.64
N LYS A 18 -18.02 -17.01 -11.30
CA LYS A 18 -19.47 -17.07 -11.01
C LYS A 18 -20.34 -16.46 -12.12
N VAL A 19 -19.74 -15.88 -13.18
CA VAL A 19 -20.48 -15.26 -14.28
C VAL A 19 -21.22 -16.34 -15.06
N ASN A 20 -22.53 -16.36 -14.87
CA ASN A 20 -23.46 -16.85 -15.87
C ASN A 20 -23.42 -15.85 -17.04
N VAL A 21 -23.27 -16.31 -18.27
CA VAL A 21 -22.96 -15.52 -19.50
C VAL A 21 -23.89 -14.31 -19.75
N ASN A 22 -25.00 -14.18 -18.99
CA ASN A 22 -26.04 -13.19 -19.18
C ASN A 22 -26.08 -12.03 -18.17
N SER A 23 -25.16 -11.92 -17.21
CA SER A 23 -25.13 -10.79 -16.27
C SER A 23 -23.80 -10.05 -16.27
N SER A 24 -23.76 -8.87 -16.89
CA SER A 24 -22.62 -7.95 -16.81
C SER A 24 -22.40 -7.48 -15.37
N PRO A 25 -21.15 -7.40 -14.88
CA PRO A 25 -20.86 -6.77 -13.59
C PRO A 25 -21.31 -5.31 -13.61
N ALA A 26 -22.04 -4.89 -12.57
CA ALA A 26 -22.38 -3.48 -12.40
C ALA A 26 -21.09 -2.71 -12.07
N LEU A 27 -20.70 -1.80 -12.98
CA LEU A 27 -19.65 -0.83 -12.69
C LEU A 27 -20.17 0.14 -11.62
N ALA A 28 -19.28 0.58 -10.73
CA ALA A 28 -19.62 1.62 -9.77
C ALA A 28 -20.17 2.85 -10.53
N PRO A 29 -21.32 3.41 -10.11
CA PRO A 29 -21.67 4.75 -10.53
C PRO A 29 -20.50 5.66 -10.16
N ARG A 30 -20.08 6.55 -11.07
CA ARG A 30 -19.17 7.65 -10.69
C ARG A 30 -19.82 8.37 -9.51
N SER A 31 -19.06 8.59 -8.44
CA SER A 31 -19.60 9.21 -7.23
C SER A 31 -20.00 10.65 -7.58
N LEU A 32 -21.28 10.87 -7.87
CA LEU A 32 -21.85 12.20 -7.99
C LEU A 32 -22.15 12.72 -6.58
N THR A 33 -21.10 12.97 -5.80
CA THR A 33 -21.25 13.75 -4.57
C THR A 33 -21.46 15.22 -4.93
N ASN A 34 -22.72 15.58 -5.15
CA ASN A 34 -23.19 16.96 -5.07
C ASN A 34 -23.16 17.39 -3.59
N THR A 35 -22.04 17.93 -3.14
CA THR A 35 -21.98 18.77 -1.94
C THR A 35 -21.10 19.98 -2.21
N ALA A 36 -21.47 21.09 -1.57
CA ALA A 36 -21.10 22.48 -1.85
C ALA A 36 -19.66 22.70 -2.36
N LYS A 37 -19.54 23.61 -3.33
CA LYS A 37 -18.30 24.11 -3.94
C LYS A 37 -17.18 24.21 -2.89
N PRO A 38 -16.20 23.30 -2.87
CA PRO A 38 -15.06 23.47 -1.98
C PRO A 38 -14.25 24.67 -2.46
N GLU A 39 -13.61 25.37 -1.52
CA GLU A 39 -12.43 26.18 -1.82
C GLU A 39 -11.49 25.38 -2.74
N ALA A 40 -10.75 26.08 -3.62
CA ALA A 40 -9.89 25.45 -4.64
C ALA A 40 -9.22 24.18 -4.05
N PRO A 41 -9.53 22.97 -4.59
CA PRO A 41 -9.14 21.75 -3.91
C PRO A 41 -7.62 21.73 -3.76
N SER A 42 -7.16 21.65 -2.51
CA SER A 42 -5.74 21.45 -2.23
C SER A 42 -5.28 20.22 -2.97
N GLU A 43 -4.14 20.29 -3.67
CA GLU A 43 -3.58 19.14 -4.36
C GLU A 43 -3.38 17.96 -3.39
N PRO A 44 -3.64 16.72 -3.83
CA PRO A 44 -3.42 15.53 -3.01
C PRO A 44 -1.93 15.38 -2.69
N LEU A 45 -1.60 15.06 -1.44
CA LEU A 45 -0.20 14.80 -1.06
C LEU A 45 0.31 13.45 -1.57
N SER A 46 -0.58 12.48 -1.71
CA SER A 46 -0.29 11.10 -2.15
C SER A 46 -0.23 10.92 -3.67
N ALA A 47 -0.45 11.98 -4.46
CA ALA A 47 -0.39 11.89 -5.90
C ALA A 47 0.42 13.05 -6.48
N LYS A 48 1.27 12.74 -7.45
CA LYS A 48 2.15 13.71 -8.10
C LYS A 48 1.90 13.69 -9.60
N GLN A 49 1.72 14.87 -10.19
CA GLN A 49 1.65 15.04 -11.63
C GLN A 49 2.98 14.60 -12.27
N VAL A 50 2.88 13.89 -13.38
CA VAL A 50 4.03 13.49 -14.20
C VAL A 50 3.85 13.96 -15.64
N ASN A 51 4.96 13.96 -16.37
CA ASN A 51 4.92 14.16 -17.81
C ASN A 51 4.09 13.04 -18.45
N HIS A 52 3.46 13.33 -19.60
CA HIS A 52 2.65 12.34 -20.30
C HIS A 52 3.42 11.03 -20.50
N VAL A 53 2.92 9.95 -19.93
CA VAL A 53 3.59 8.63 -19.94
C VAL A 53 3.26 7.82 -21.19
N GLY A 54 2.31 8.32 -22.01
CA GLY A 54 1.84 7.67 -23.23
C GLY A 54 1.32 6.26 -22.99
N ASP A 55 1.22 5.46 -24.05
CA ASP A 55 0.64 4.10 -23.97
C ASP A 55 1.55 3.08 -23.28
N LEU A 56 2.84 3.40 -23.12
CA LEU A 56 3.83 2.45 -22.60
C LEU A 56 3.96 2.49 -21.08
N TRP A 57 3.30 3.45 -20.41
CA TRP A 57 3.30 3.62 -18.94
C TRP A 57 4.71 3.58 -18.32
N VAL A 58 5.76 3.94 -19.06
CA VAL A 58 7.13 3.88 -18.55
C VAL A 58 7.40 5.15 -17.75
N LEU A 59 7.58 5.01 -16.44
CA LEU A 59 7.99 6.14 -15.63
C LEU A 59 9.47 6.46 -15.86
N ALA A 60 9.78 7.71 -16.19
CA ALA A 60 11.13 8.23 -16.11
C ALA A 60 11.49 8.47 -14.64
N ASN A 61 11.91 7.41 -13.93
CA ASN A 61 12.52 7.55 -12.62
C ASN A 61 13.86 8.29 -12.75
N ASN A 62 14.20 9.10 -11.75
CA ASN A 62 15.50 9.78 -11.71
C ASN A 62 16.62 8.84 -11.23
N CYS A 63 16.26 7.64 -10.78
CA CYS A 63 17.19 6.64 -10.31
C CYS A 63 16.78 5.22 -10.73
N LYS A 64 17.74 4.29 -10.66
CA LYS A 64 17.48 2.88 -10.86
C LYS A 64 16.79 2.30 -9.62
N MET A 65 15.65 1.67 -9.83
CA MET A 65 14.87 1.02 -8.77
C MET A 65 15.24 -0.47 -8.67
N GLU A 66 15.26 -1.00 -7.46
CA GLU A 66 15.44 -2.43 -7.16
C GLU A 66 14.29 -2.92 -6.28
N THR A 67 13.78 -4.10 -6.61
CA THR A 67 12.78 -4.81 -5.81
C THR A 67 13.44 -5.89 -4.97
N PHE A 68 13.11 -5.93 -3.69
CA PHE A 68 13.57 -6.94 -2.73
C PHE A 68 12.39 -7.44 -1.91
N SER A 69 12.37 -8.74 -1.60
CA SER A 69 11.34 -9.33 -0.77
C SER A 69 11.91 -10.18 0.35
N PHE A 70 11.24 -10.20 1.50
CA PHE A 70 11.63 -11.03 2.65
C PHE A 70 10.41 -11.39 3.51
N ASN A 71 10.55 -12.47 4.28
CA ASN A 71 9.50 -12.99 5.14
C ASN A 71 9.64 -12.48 6.57
N LEU A 72 8.51 -12.14 7.19
CA LEU A 72 8.41 -11.90 8.62
C LEU A 72 7.74 -13.09 9.29
N THR A 73 8.39 -13.65 10.30
CA THR A 73 7.89 -14.80 11.06
C THR A 73 7.02 -14.34 12.23
N THR A 74 6.26 -15.27 12.82
CA THR A 74 5.53 -15.03 14.07
C THR A 74 6.44 -14.41 15.14
N LYS A 75 7.66 -14.93 15.31
CA LYS A 75 8.65 -14.40 16.25
C LYS A 75 9.06 -12.96 15.95
N HIS A 76 9.28 -12.61 14.68
CA HIS A 76 9.61 -11.23 14.30
C HIS A 76 8.48 -10.28 14.70
N LEU A 77 7.23 -10.67 14.46
CA LEU A 77 6.05 -9.87 14.81
C LEU A 77 5.86 -9.74 16.32
N SER A 78 5.94 -10.83 17.08
CA SER A 78 5.78 -10.79 18.54
C SER A 78 6.85 -9.91 19.18
N ASN A 79 8.10 -9.99 18.74
CA ASN A 79 9.18 -9.12 19.21
C ASN A 79 8.96 -7.65 18.84
N LEU A 80 8.38 -7.39 17.67
CA LEU A 80 8.08 -6.04 17.21
C LEU A 80 6.91 -5.44 18.01
N GLN A 81 5.82 -6.18 18.18
CA GLN A 81 4.66 -5.76 18.95
C GLN A 81 4.98 -5.59 20.44
N ALA A 82 5.89 -6.39 21.00
CA ALA A 82 6.37 -6.18 22.37
C ALA A 82 7.06 -4.82 22.57
N LYS A 83 7.68 -4.24 21.53
CA LYS A 83 8.30 -2.91 21.56
C LYS A 83 7.31 -1.78 21.30
N ILE A 84 6.30 -2.04 20.47
CA ILE A 84 5.36 -1.04 19.96
C ILE A 84 4.09 -0.95 20.82
N GLY A 85 3.69 -2.02 21.49
CA GLY A 85 2.39 -2.10 22.17
C GLY A 85 1.25 -2.49 21.23
N SER A 86 0.02 -2.14 21.61
CA SER A 86 -1.21 -2.65 20.99
C SER A 86 -1.60 -1.87 19.72
N VAL A 87 -0.95 -2.18 18.60
CA VAL A 87 -1.34 -1.74 17.24
C VAL A 87 -1.36 -2.93 16.28
N SER A 88 -1.92 -2.76 15.08
CA SER A 88 -1.98 -3.85 14.10
C SER A 88 -0.58 -4.30 13.67
N ALA A 89 -0.47 -5.53 13.18
CA ALA A 89 0.78 -6.05 12.61
C ALA A 89 1.24 -5.18 11.42
N PHE A 90 0.30 -4.80 10.54
CA PHE A 90 0.57 -3.88 9.44
C PHE A 90 1.17 -2.55 9.92
N ASP A 91 0.55 -1.86 10.88
CA ASP A 91 1.05 -0.56 11.36
C ASP A 91 2.42 -0.69 12.03
N SER A 92 2.65 -1.80 12.74
CA SER A 92 3.94 -2.14 13.34
C SER A 92 5.04 -2.30 12.28
N ILE A 93 4.75 -3.04 11.21
CA ILE A 93 5.67 -3.26 10.09
C ILE A 93 5.95 -1.94 9.37
N CYS A 94 4.92 -1.13 9.11
CA CYS A 94 5.06 0.19 8.50
C CYS A 94 5.96 1.11 9.33
N ALA A 95 5.75 1.19 10.65
CA ALA A 95 6.56 2.01 11.54
C ALA A 95 8.04 1.61 11.52
N LEU A 96 8.30 0.30 11.58
CA LEU A 96 9.64 -0.27 11.52
C LEU A 96 10.36 0.06 10.21
N LEU A 97 9.69 -0.17 9.08
CA LEU A 97 10.24 0.05 7.75
C LEU A 97 10.40 1.54 7.44
N TRP A 98 9.44 2.37 7.84
CA TRP A 98 9.54 3.82 7.69
C TRP A 98 10.75 4.36 8.42
N ARG A 99 10.97 3.93 9.68
CA ARG A 99 12.17 4.29 10.45
C ARG A 99 13.46 3.78 9.81
N ALA A 100 13.49 2.51 9.38
CA ALA A 100 14.68 1.92 8.77
C ALA A 100 15.04 2.62 7.44
N ILE A 101 14.03 2.96 6.63
CA ILE A 101 14.22 3.68 5.37
C ILE A 101 14.68 5.12 5.62
N ALA A 102 14.13 5.80 6.63
CA ALA A 102 14.59 7.13 7.03
C ALA A 102 16.08 7.14 7.42
N LYS A 103 16.54 6.15 8.18
CA LYS A 103 17.95 6.02 8.57
C LYS A 103 18.91 5.84 7.39
N VAL A 104 18.50 5.12 6.34
CA VAL A 104 19.38 4.88 5.18
C VAL A 104 19.37 6.02 4.17
N ARG A 105 18.35 6.90 4.23
CA ARG A 105 18.21 8.10 3.42
C ARG A 105 18.84 9.31 4.10
N GLU A 106 20.14 9.21 4.38
CA GLU A 106 20.95 10.27 5.00
C GLU A 106 20.67 11.65 4.34
N GLY A 107 20.04 12.57 5.09
CA GLY A 107 19.73 13.94 4.65
C GLY A 107 18.37 14.14 3.96
N PHE A 108 17.65 13.07 3.60
CA PHE A 108 16.34 13.12 2.94
C PHE A 108 15.37 12.12 3.59
N GLU A 109 15.12 12.30 4.89
CA GLU A 109 14.14 11.47 5.60
C GLU A 109 12.74 11.66 5.00
N PRO A 110 12.00 10.58 4.70
CA PRO A 110 10.63 10.69 4.22
C PRO A 110 9.74 11.17 5.38
N GLN A 111 9.45 12.46 5.42
CA GLN A 111 8.59 13.07 6.46
C GLN A 111 7.10 12.80 6.21
N ILE A 112 6.74 12.48 4.97
CA ILE A 112 5.38 12.12 4.57
C ILE A 112 5.43 10.72 3.99
N ILE A 113 4.49 9.88 4.41
CA ILE A 113 4.25 8.57 3.81
C ILE A 113 2.82 8.50 3.32
N THR A 114 2.59 7.66 2.32
CA THR A 114 1.23 7.33 1.86
C THR A 114 0.89 5.93 2.34
N VAL A 115 -0.29 5.74 2.93
CA VAL A 115 -0.78 4.46 3.41
C VAL A 115 -2.07 4.11 2.69
N CYS A 116 -2.06 2.96 2.00
CA CYS A 116 -3.20 2.43 1.27
C CYS A 116 -3.79 1.24 2.05
N ARG A 117 -5.09 1.29 2.33
CA ARG A 117 -5.83 0.21 3.02
C ARG A 117 -7.11 -0.11 2.28
N LYS A 118 -7.66 -1.31 2.47
CA LYS A 118 -9.02 -1.63 2.01
C LYS A 118 -10.02 -0.72 2.72
N ASP A 119 -10.98 -0.17 1.97
CA ASP A 119 -12.10 0.58 2.53
C ASP A 119 -13.07 -0.38 3.24
N PRO A 120 -13.22 -0.29 4.57
CA PRO A 120 -14.12 -1.16 5.32
C PRO A 120 -15.60 -0.86 5.02
N CYS A 121 -15.93 0.33 4.51
CA CYS A 121 -17.30 0.72 4.17
C CYS A 121 -17.75 0.22 2.79
N HIS A 122 -16.85 -0.38 2.01
CA HIS A 122 -17.13 -0.79 0.63
C HIS A 122 -17.43 -2.30 0.48
N ASP A 123 -17.70 -3.01 1.57
CA ASP A 123 -17.87 -4.48 1.55
C ASP A 123 -19.28 -4.96 1.12
N ASP A 124 -20.28 -4.09 0.98
CA ASP A 124 -21.69 -4.51 0.80
C ASP A 124 -22.30 -4.32 -0.59
N SER A 125 -21.55 -3.76 -1.56
CA SER A 125 -22.07 -3.60 -2.92
C SER A 125 -21.29 -4.49 -3.88
N ASN A 126 -22.00 -5.30 -4.68
CA ASN A 126 -21.51 -6.15 -5.79
C ASN A 126 -20.89 -5.30 -6.94
N VAL A 127 -20.22 -4.23 -6.57
CA VAL A 127 -19.78 -3.12 -7.41
C VAL A 127 -18.27 -3.20 -7.49
N LEU A 128 -17.79 -3.46 -8.70
CA LEU A 128 -16.36 -3.46 -8.98
C LEU A 128 -15.88 -2.01 -9.02
N GLY A 129 -14.94 -1.68 -8.14
CA GLY A 129 -14.41 -0.34 -7.97
C GLY A 129 -13.02 -0.32 -7.34
N ASN A 130 -12.45 0.89 -7.24
CA ASN A 130 -11.25 1.12 -6.45
C ASN A 130 -11.65 1.32 -4.97
N ASN A 131 -11.55 0.24 -4.19
CA ASN A 131 -12.02 0.22 -2.80
C ASN A 131 -10.84 0.43 -1.83
N GLN A 132 -9.89 1.28 -2.21
CA GLN A 132 -8.73 1.60 -1.38
C GLN A 132 -8.86 2.98 -0.78
N ILE A 133 -8.81 3.06 0.55
CA ILE A 133 -8.58 4.30 1.27
C ILE A 133 -7.11 4.69 1.09
N ILE A 134 -6.86 5.94 0.73
CA ILE A 134 -5.51 6.48 0.49
C ILE A 134 -5.31 7.65 1.44
N ARG A 135 -4.30 7.55 2.31
CA ARG A 135 -4.03 8.58 3.32
C ARG A 135 -2.57 8.99 3.32
N SER A 136 -2.35 10.28 3.55
CA SER A 136 -1.01 10.86 3.67
C SER A 136 -0.72 11.19 5.12
N ILE A 137 0.28 10.54 5.69
CA ILE A 137 0.66 10.66 7.10
C ILE A 137 1.96 11.46 7.18
N LYS A 138 1.93 12.56 7.94
CA LYS A 138 3.06 13.47 8.10
C LYS A 138 3.65 13.39 9.51
N ALA A 139 4.94 13.14 9.61
CA ALA A 139 5.70 13.30 10.84
C ALA A 139 6.13 14.77 11.02
N SER A 140 6.11 15.24 12.26
CA SER A 140 6.62 16.56 12.68
C SER A 140 7.96 16.47 13.41
N PHE A 141 8.64 15.33 13.27
CA PHE A 141 9.83 14.94 14.03
C PHE A 141 10.75 14.08 13.17
N LEU A 142 12.00 13.89 13.61
CA LEU A 142 12.96 13.04 12.89
C LEU A 142 12.54 11.58 12.94
N VAL A 143 12.26 11.01 11.76
CA VAL A 143 11.67 9.67 11.64
C VAL A 143 12.71 8.60 11.99
N GLY A 144 13.95 8.75 11.52
CA GLY A 144 15.02 7.77 11.77
C GLY A 144 15.35 7.61 13.26
N GLU A 145 15.23 8.71 14.01
CA GLU A 145 15.56 8.77 15.44
C GLU A 145 14.37 8.46 16.35
N SER A 146 13.15 8.43 15.81
CA SER A 146 11.93 8.28 16.61
C SER A 146 11.71 6.89 17.18
N ASP A 147 10.93 6.86 18.25
CA ASP A 147 10.45 5.63 18.86
C ASP A 147 9.42 4.91 17.96
N LEU A 148 9.46 3.58 17.98
CA LEU A 148 8.59 2.76 17.13
C LEU A 148 7.12 2.82 17.57
N ASN A 149 6.83 2.89 18.88
CA ASN A 149 5.46 3.08 19.37
C ASN A 149 4.90 4.42 18.86
N LYS A 150 5.68 5.51 18.97
CA LYS A 150 5.26 6.82 18.48
C LYS A 150 4.92 6.81 16.99
N LEU A 151 5.76 6.19 16.16
CA LEU A 151 5.51 6.06 14.72
C LEU A 151 4.29 5.19 14.40
N ALA A 152 4.16 4.04 15.08
CA ALA A 152 3.05 3.13 14.81
C ALA A 152 1.71 3.71 15.28
N THR A 153 1.69 4.41 16.41
CA THR A 153 0.51 5.14 16.89
C THR A 153 0.16 6.29 15.94
N LEU A 154 1.15 7.00 15.37
CA LEU A 154 0.88 8.00 14.32
C LEU A 154 0.24 7.37 13.09
N ILE A 155 0.68 6.17 12.69
CA ILE A 155 0.11 5.44 11.54
C ILE A 155 -1.30 4.90 11.85
N ALA A 156 -1.53 4.44 13.09
CA ALA A 156 -2.78 3.81 13.53
C ALA A 156 -3.89 4.81 13.89
N ASN A 157 -3.54 5.95 14.49
CA ASN A 157 -4.49 7.02 14.87
C ASN A 157 -4.98 7.87 13.69
N ASP A 158 -4.72 7.38 12.48
CA ASP A 158 -5.20 7.87 11.19
C ASP A 158 -6.72 7.58 10.98
N GLN A 159 -7.51 7.69 12.05
CA GLN A 159 -8.95 7.40 12.08
C GLN A 159 -9.82 8.59 11.65
N ASP A 160 -9.26 9.79 11.53
CA ASP A 160 -10.01 10.93 11.01
C ASP A 160 -10.16 10.83 9.49
N GLN A 161 -11.40 10.82 8.99
CA GLN A 161 -11.72 10.86 7.55
C GLN A 161 -11.09 12.06 6.83
N VAL A 162 -10.64 13.08 7.58
CA VAL A 162 -9.97 14.28 7.08
C VAL A 162 -8.67 13.96 6.32
N CYS A 163 -8.03 12.82 6.62
CA CYS A 163 -6.79 12.39 5.97
C CYS A 163 -7.00 11.55 4.70
N ASP A 164 -8.24 11.15 4.38
CA ASP A 164 -8.55 10.40 3.14
C ASP A 164 -8.47 11.33 1.92
N GLU A 165 -7.51 11.06 1.04
CA GLU A 165 -7.22 11.90 -0.11
C GLU A 165 -7.98 11.47 -1.37
N ARG A 166 -8.85 10.44 -1.33
CA ARG A 166 -9.60 9.97 -2.51
C ARG A 166 -10.32 11.08 -3.26
N ASN A 167 -11.07 11.92 -2.56
CA ASN A 167 -11.81 13.02 -3.19
C ASN A 167 -10.86 14.09 -3.78
N LYS A 168 -9.68 14.30 -3.16
CA LYS A 168 -8.66 15.23 -3.68
C LYS A 168 -7.99 14.67 -4.93
N ILE A 169 -7.71 13.37 -4.94
CA ILE A 169 -7.15 12.66 -6.10
C ILE A 169 -8.15 12.70 -7.25
N GLU A 170 -9.42 12.37 -7.00
CA GLU A 170 -10.47 12.43 -8.03
C GLU A 170 -10.59 13.85 -8.59
N ALA A 171 -10.69 14.87 -7.73
CA ALA A 171 -10.74 16.26 -8.17
C ALA A 171 -9.50 16.69 -8.97
N ALA A 172 -8.29 16.26 -8.58
CA ALA A 172 -7.05 16.58 -9.27
C ALA A 172 -6.96 15.94 -10.66
N VAL A 173 -7.39 14.68 -10.77
CA VAL A 173 -7.40 13.92 -12.02
C VAL A 173 -8.51 14.40 -12.97
N GLU A 174 -9.66 14.83 -12.44
CA GLU A 174 -10.78 15.32 -13.24
C GLU A 174 -10.63 16.78 -13.68
N LYS A 175 -9.74 17.54 -13.04
CA LYS A 175 -9.53 18.99 -13.27
C LYS A 175 -9.32 19.36 -14.73
N ASP A 176 -8.72 18.48 -15.52
CA ASP A 176 -8.43 18.70 -16.94
C ASP A 176 -8.99 17.59 -17.84
N ASN A 177 -10.12 17.00 -17.44
CA ASN A 177 -10.75 15.88 -18.13
C ASN A 177 -9.86 14.62 -18.21
N GLY A 178 -8.89 14.48 -17.28
CA GLY A 178 -7.98 13.34 -17.24
C GLY A 178 -6.90 13.39 -18.30
N CYS A 179 -6.54 14.59 -18.79
CA CYS A 179 -5.41 14.76 -19.69
C CYS A 179 -4.08 14.58 -18.95
N THR A 180 -4.02 15.02 -17.69
CA THR A 180 -2.81 14.95 -16.88
C THR A 180 -2.63 13.56 -16.30
N ASP A 181 -1.40 13.05 -16.44
CA ASP A 181 -0.98 11.80 -15.82
C ASP A 181 -0.48 12.03 -14.40
N TYR A 182 -0.83 11.11 -13.50
CA TYR A 182 -0.43 11.13 -12.10
C TYR A 182 0.21 9.81 -11.69
N ILE A 183 1.16 9.89 -10.76
CA ILE A 183 1.63 8.74 -10.00
C ILE A 183 1.22 8.84 -8.54
N MET A 184 0.95 7.69 -7.96
CA MET A 184 0.63 7.54 -6.55
C MET A 184 1.72 6.74 -5.84
N TYR A 185 1.97 5.51 -6.30
CA TYR A 185 3.00 4.65 -5.74
C TYR A 185 4.39 5.24 -5.96
N GLY A 186 5.05 5.63 -4.87
CA GLY A 186 6.35 6.29 -4.93
C GLY A 186 6.30 7.78 -5.26
N SER A 187 5.13 8.44 -5.14
CA SER A 187 5.07 9.91 -5.02
C SER A 187 5.62 10.35 -3.65
N ASN A 188 5.24 9.59 -2.62
CA ASN A 188 5.85 9.48 -1.30
C ASN A 188 6.23 8.02 -1.07
N LEU A 189 6.99 7.74 -0.01
CA LEU A 189 7.18 6.36 0.43
C LEU A 189 5.80 5.75 0.74
N THR A 190 5.41 4.77 -0.05
CA THR A 190 4.03 4.24 -0.03
C THR A 190 3.98 2.87 0.65
N PHE A 191 3.06 2.68 1.59
CA PHE A 191 2.79 1.39 2.24
C PHE A 191 1.40 0.89 1.83
N VAL A 192 1.33 -0.33 1.29
CA VAL A 192 0.08 -0.93 0.81
C VAL A 192 -0.27 -2.14 1.67
N ASN A 193 -1.41 -2.05 2.36
CA ASN A 193 -1.99 -3.16 3.11
C ASN A 193 -2.77 -4.08 2.17
N LEU A 194 -2.33 -5.34 2.05
CA LEU A 194 -2.99 -6.38 1.27
C LEU A 194 -3.51 -7.54 2.13
N GLU A 195 -3.62 -7.36 3.45
CA GLU A 195 -4.20 -8.34 4.38
C GLU A 195 -5.60 -8.79 3.96
N ASN A 196 -6.43 -7.82 3.54
CA ASN A 196 -7.83 -8.07 3.20
C ASN A 196 -8.06 -8.18 1.69
N ALA A 197 -7.01 -8.47 0.91
CA ALA A 197 -7.12 -8.59 -0.55
C ALA A 197 -7.70 -9.95 -1.01
N GLY A 198 -7.94 -10.90 -0.10
CA GLY A 198 -8.56 -12.20 -0.43
C GLY A 198 -7.71 -13.08 -1.34
N LEU A 199 -6.38 -12.92 -1.33
CA LEU A 199 -5.45 -13.55 -2.28
C LEU A 199 -5.53 -15.08 -2.30
N TYR A 200 -5.76 -15.67 -1.12
CA TYR A 200 -5.85 -17.11 -0.91
C TYR A 200 -7.31 -17.60 -0.79
N GLU A 201 -8.28 -16.71 -1.02
CA GLU A 201 -9.72 -17.03 -1.06
C GLU A 201 -10.18 -17.40 -2.48
N LEU A 202 -9.38 -17.07 -3.50
CA LEU A 202 -9.64 -17.53 -4.87
C LEU A 202 -9.54 -19.05 -4.92
N GLU A 203 -10.58 -19.69 -5.43
CA GLU A 203 -10.62 -21.15 -5.65
C GLU A 203 -10.89 -21.40 -7.13
N LEU A 204 -9.98 -22.14 -7.77
CA LEU A 204 -10.11 -22.55 -9.17
C LEU A 204 -10.11 -24.07 -9.21
N ASN A 205 -11.21 -24.66 -9.66
CA ASN A 205 -11.41 -26.12 -9.72
C ASN A 205 -11.20 -26.84 -8.38
N GLY A 206 -11.62 -26.24 -7.27
CA GLY A 206 -11.43 -26.83 -5.93
C GLY A 206 -10.07 -26.55 -5.29
N GLU A 207 -9.15 -25.89 -6.02
CA GLU A 207 -7.78 -25.66 -5.58
C GLU A 207 -7.55 -24.19 -5.23
N LYS A 208 -6.86 -23.95 -4.10
CA LYS A 208 -6.44 -22.62 -3.64
C LYS A 208 -4.99 -22.34 -4.03
N PRO A 209 -4.62 -21.06 -4.25
CA PRO A 209 -3.24 -20.68 -4.47
C PRO A 209 -2.33 -21.15 -3.33
N LYS A 210 -1.21 -21.79 -3.69
CA LYS A 210 -0.15 -22.11 -2.70
C LYS A 210 0.74 -20.90 -2.39
N LEU A 211 0.87 -20.00 -3.36
CA LEU A 211 1.64 -18.76 -3.28
C LEU A 211 0.97 -17.73 -4.18
N ALA A 212 0.78 -16.53 -3.64
CA ALA A 212 0.41 -15.35 -4.41
C ALA A 212 1.54 -14.32 -4.31
N TYR A 213 2.04 -13.86 -5.46
CA TYR A 213 3.08 -12.83 -5.54
C TYR A 213 2.54 -11.62 -6.30
N TYR A 214 2.71 -10.43 -5.73
CA TYR A 214 2.34 -9.18 -6.38
C TYR A 214 3.54 -8.26 -6.48
N SER A 215 3.57 -7.53 -7.59
CA SER A 215 4.47 -6.42 -7.82
C SER A 215 3.69 -5.25 -8.37
N ILE A 216 4.13 -4.04 -8.05
CA ILE A 216 3.66 -2.80 -8.66
C ILE A 216 4.76 -2.37 -9.62
N GLN A 217 4.40 -2.18 -10.88
CA GLN A 217 5.29 -1.57 -11.86
C GLN A 217 5.21 -0.05 -11.76
N CYS A 218 6.25 0.63 -12.24
CA CYS A 218 6.26 2.10 -12.36
C CYS A 218 6.19 2.82 -11.00
N VAL A 219 6.81 2.24 -9.97
CA VAL A 219 7.01 2.86 -8.67
C VAL A 219 7.96 4.06 -8.83
N GLY A 220 7.54 5.23 -8.34
CA GLY A 220 8.33 6.45 -8.34
C GLY A 220 9.55 6.40 -7.39
N ASP A 221 10.41 7.42 -7.48
CA ASP A 221 11.69 7.49 -6.76
C ASP A 221 11.57 7.33 -5.22
N GLU A 222 10.43 7.71 -4.63
CA GLU A 222 10.22 7.55 -3.18
C GLU A 222 9.92 6.11 -2.76
N GLY A 223 9.59 5.23 -3.71
CA GLY A 223 9.44 3.81 -3.49
C GLY A 223 8.10 3.38 -2.88
N ALA A 224 7.91 2.06 -2.86
CA ALA A 224 6.68 1.45 -2.36
C ALA A 224 6.98 0.13 -1.62
N VAL A 225 6.14 -0.19 -0.65
CA VAL A 225 6.20 -1.38 0.19
C VAL A 225 4.82 -2.04 0.19
N LEU A 226 4.78 -3.30 -0.25
CA LEU A 226 3.60 -4.16 -0.21
C LEU A 226 3.76 -5.16 0.92
N ILE A 227 2.71 -5.30 1.74
CA ILE A 227 2.69 -6.21 2.88
C ILE A 227 1.57 -7.23 2.65
N PHE A 228 1.95 -8.50 2.50
CA PHE A 228 1.04 -9.62 2.22
C PHE A 228 0.91 -10.53 3.43
N PRO A 229 -0.30 -10.99 3.78
CA PRO A 229 -0.44 -12.13 4.66
C PRO A 229 0.00 -13.40 3.90
N LEU A 230 0.67 -14.32 4.58
CA LEU A 230 0.96 -15.65 4.08
C LEU A 230 -0.04 -16.65 4.66
N PRO A 231 -0.43 -17.69 3.91
CA PRO A 231 -1.37 -18.69 4.38
C PRO A 231 -0.75 -19.43 5.57
N HIS A 232 -1.53 -19.59 6.64
CA HIS A 232 -1.09 -20.31 7.84
C HIS A 232 -1.31 -21.81 7.65
N GLY A 233 -0.30 -22.61 7.99
CA GLY A 233 -0.46 -24.05 8.15
C GLY A 233 -1.43 -24.37 9.28
N SER A 234 -2.19 -25.47 9.15
CA SER A 234 -3.15 -25.93 10.14
C SER A 234 -2.53 -26.60 11.38
N ALA A 235 -1.23 -26.39 11.64
CA ALA A 235 -0.50 -26.98 12.76
C ALA A 235 -0.07 -25.90 13.77
N ALA A 236 0.13 -26.33 15.03
CA ALA A 236 0.47 -25.48 16.18
C ALA A 236 1.46 -24.36 15.81
N GLU A 237 1.18 -23.14 16.28
CA GLU A 237 1.91 -21.91 15.95
C GLU A 237 3.42 -22.12 16.08
N ASN A 238 4.09 -22.34 14.95
CA ASN A 238 5.54 -22.37 14.93
C ASN A 238 6.02 -20.92 14.88
N GLU A 239 6.80 -20.51 15.89
CA GLU A 239 7.38 -19.18 15.96
C GLU A 239 8.19 -18.79 14.70
N CYS A 240 8.72 -19.79 13.99
CA CYS A 240 9.52 -19.61 12.77
C CYS A 240 8.67 -19.61 11.48
N GLU A 241 7.36 -19.80 11.56
CA GLU A 241 6.50 -19.81 10.38
C GLU A 241 6.37 -18.40 9.79
N PRO A 242 6.58 -18.22 8.47
CA PRO A 242 6.31 -16.97 7.77
C PRO A 242 4.84 -16.57 7.91
N ARG A 243 4.60 -15.36 8.43
CA ARG A 243 3.27 -14.77 8.58
C ARG A 243 3.01 -13.69 7.55
N TYR A 244 4.04 -12.90 7.22
CA TYR A 244 3.95 -11.88 6.18
C TYR A 244 5.09 -12.01 5.18
N LEU A 245 4.78 -11.73 3.93
CA LEU A 245 5.77 -11.39 2.91
C LEU A 245 5.78 -9.87 2.79
N VAL A 246 6.97 -9.27 2.85
CA VAL A 246 7.18 -7.85 2.55
C VAL A 246 7.89 -7.77 1.21
N ASN A 247 7.29 -7.06 0.26
CA ASN A 247 7.91 -6.76 -1.04
C ASN A 247 8.10 -5.25 -1.16
N LEU A 248 9.34 -4.79 -1.28
CA LEU A 248 9.68 -3.38 -1.38
C LEU A 248 10.40 -3.07 -2.68
N THR A 249 10.08 -1.93 -3.27
CA THR A 249 10.75 -1.35 -4.43
C THR A 249 11.28 0.02 -4.03
N LEU A 250 12.61 0.17 -3.98
CA LEU A 250 13.31 1.38 -3.58
C LEU A 250 14.47 1.67 -4.55
N PRO A 251 15.08 2.87 -4.51
CA PRO A 251 16.33 3.12 -5.23
C PRO A 251 17.41 2.07 -4.87
N GLU A 252 18.12 1.54 -5.88
CA GLU A 252 19.10 0.44 -5.74
C GLU A 252 20.12 0.70 -4.62
N GLY A 253 20.66 1.92 -4.55
CA GLY A 253 21.61 2.31 -3.50
C GLY A 253 21.04 2.27 -2.08
N GLN A 254 19.72 2.41 -1.91
CA GLN A 254 19.04 2.32 -0.62
C GLN A 254 18.76 0.87 -0.22
N VAL A 255 18.45 -0.02 -1.17
CA VAL A 255 18.14 -1.43 -0.88
C VAL A 255 19.30 -2.13 -0.19
N PHE A 256 20.53 -1.91 -0.64
CA PHE A 256 21.71 -2.48 -0.02
C PHE A 256 21.87 -2.04 1.46
N LYS A 257 21.73 -0.73 1.72
CA LYS A 257 21.81 -0.18 3.09
C LYS A 257 20.66 -0.69 3.96
N LEU A 258 19.45 -0.78 3.41
CA LEU A 258 18.27 -1.27 4.12
C LEU A 258 18.44 -2.73 4.54
N LYS A 259 18.97 -3.59 3.66
CA LYS A 259 19.30 -4.99 4.01
C LYS A 259 20.23 -5.06 5.23
N ALA A 260 21.20 -4.16 5.35
CA ALA A 260 22.08 -4.10 6.52
C ALA A 260 21.38 -3.59 7.80
N GLU A 261 20.46 -2.62 7.70
CA GLU A 261 19.62 -2.18 8.82
C GLU A 261 18.67 -3.30 9.29
N LEU A 262 18.03 -4.02 8.37
CA LEU A 262 17.10 -5.11 8.70
C LEU A 262 17.83 -6.29 9.37
N LYS A 263 19.05 -6.61 8.96
CA LYS A 263 19.91 -7.59 9.65
C LYS A 263 20.24 -7.15 11.09
N ARG A 264 20.56 -5.87 11.30
CA ARG A 264 20.80 -5.32 12.66
C ARG A 264 19.54 -5.38 13.53
N ALA A 265 18.36 -5.26 12.92
CA ALA A 265 17.07 -5.43 13.57
C ALA A 265 16.68 -6.90 13.79
N ALA A 266 17.51 -7.87 13.39
CA ALA A 266 17.24 -9.31 13.43
C ALA A 266 15.96 -9.73 12.68
N LEU A 267 15.76 -9.15 11.49
CA LEU A 267 14.62 -9.45 10.60
C LEU A 267 15.02 -10.21 9.32
N LEU A 268 16.33 -10.29 9.05
CA LEU A 268 16.96 -10.96 7.91
C LEU A 268 18.08 -11.87 8.38
#